data_AF-A0A9D4BE23-F1
#
_entry.id   AF-A0A9D4BE23-F1
#
_cell.length_a   1.000
_cell.length_b   1.000
_cell.length_c   1.000
_cell.angle_alpha   90.00
_cell.angle_beta   90.00
_cell.angle_gamma   90.00
#
_symmetry.space_group_name_H-M   'P 1'
#
loop_
_entity.id
_entity.type
_entity.pdbx_description
1 polymer ?
#
loop_
_entity_poly.entity_id
_entity_poly.type
_entity_poly.pdbx_seq_one_letter_code
_entity_poly.pdbx_strand_id
1 'polypeptide(L)'
;MRPLKVAGPVGSCHGLMRPLKVAGPVGSCHGLMRPLKVAGPVGSCHGLMRPLKVAGPVGSCHGLMGPLKVAGPIGSCHGLMRPLKVAGPVGSCHGLMGPLKVAGPVGSCHGLMEPLKVAGPVGSCHGLMRPLKVAGPVGSCHGLMRPLKVAGPVGSCHGLMRPLKVAGPVGSCHGLMRPLKVAGPVGSCHGLMGPLKVAGPVGSCLLCLMGNPGLASADIGNHQADRYFVTFAYS
;
A
#
# COMPACT_ATOMS: atom_id res chain seq x y z
N MET A 1 5.67 -12.87 30.70
CA MET A 1 4.30 -13.36 31.02
C MET A 1 3.67 -12.49 32.13
N ARG A 2 2.45 -12.83 32.59
CA ARG A 2 1.71 -12.24 33.76
C ARG A 2 1.25 -10.77 33.57
N PRO A 3 0.20 -10.31 34.28
CA PRO A 3 -0.08 -8.90 34.59
C PRO A 3 0.26 -8.61 36.06
N LEU A 4 1.21 -7.75 36.45
CA LEU A 4 2.25 -7.06 35.70
C LEU A 4 1.89 -5.78 34.90
N LYS A 5 2.23 -4.66 35.55
CA LYS A 5 2.99 -3.57 34.90
C LYS A 5 4.48 -3.94 35.04
N VAL A 6 5.29 -3.67 34.02
CA VAL A 6 6.76 -3.72 34.09
C VAL A 6 7.30 -2.33 33.74
N ALA A 7 8.23 -1.83 34.53
CA ALA A 7 9.03 -0.65 34.21
C ALA A 7 10.46 -1.12 33.91
N GLY A 8 11.11 -0.52 32.92
CA GLY A 8 12.43 -0.93 32.44
C GLY A 8 12.38 -1.95 31.28
N PRO A 9 13.55 -2.43 30.84
CA PRO A 9 13.69 -3.28 29.66
C PRO A 9 13.14 -4.70 29.88
N VAL A 10 12.54 -5.26 28.83
CA VAL A 10 12.12 -6.67 28.78
C VAL A 10 12.87 -7.35 27.64
N GLY A 11 13.90 -8.15 27.97
CA GLY A 11 14.76 -8.80 26.98
C GLY A 11 14.00 -9.75 26.04
N SER A 12 13.48 -10.87 26.57
CA SER A 12 12.66 -11.79 25.81
C SER A 12 11.46 -12.32 26.61
N CYS A 13 10.35 -12.58 25.91
CA CYS A 13 9.12 -13.12 26.48
C CYS A 13 8.60 -14.28 25.63
N HIS A 14 8.47 -15.46 26.24
CA HIS A 14 7.98 -16.68 25.59
C HIS A 14 6.62 -17.14 26.15
N GLY A 15 5.90 -17.93 25.36
CA GLY A 15 4.75 -18.74 25.78
C GLY A 15 3.41 -17.98 25.86
N LEU A 16 2.55 -18.40 26.80
CA LEU A 16 1.15 -17.98 26.88
C LEU A 16 1.01 -16.75 27.80
N MET A 17 1.10 -15.56 27.23
CA MET A 17 1.05 -14.31 27.98
C MET A 17 -0.38 -13.84 28.26
N ARG A 18 -0.74 -13.79 29.55
CA ARG A 18 -1.79 -12.89 30.07
C ARG A 18 -1.49 -11.42 29.70
N PRO A 19 -2.50 -10.52 29.73
CA PRO A 19 -2.31 -9.11 29.36
C PRO A 19 -1.16 -8.45 30.12
N LEU A 20 -0.38 -7.61 29.44
CA LEU A 20 0.86 -7.02 29.97
C LEU A 20 0.94 -5.52 29.64
N LYS A 21 1.55 -4.74 30.53
CA LYS A 21 1.92 -3.34 30.30
C LYS A 21 3.42 -3.19 30.53
N VAL A 22 4.16 -2.67 29.54
CA VAL A 22 5.59 -2.35 29.65
C VAL A 22 5.81 -0.86 29.44
N ALA A 23 6.61 -0.23 30.30
CA ALA A 23 7.18 1.11 30.12
C ALA A 23 8.70 0.95 30.04
N GLY A 24 9.22 0.91 28.81
CA GLY A 24 10.58 0.48 28.48
C GLY A 24 10.64 -0.30 27.17
N PRO A 25 11.85 -0.61 26.67
CA PRO A 25 12.04 -1.38 25.44
C PRO A 25 11.68 -2.85 25.64
N VAL A 26 11.17 -3.50 24.58
CA VAL A 26 10.93 -4.95 24.53
C VAL A 26 11.76 -5.54 23.41
N GLY A 27 12.66 -6.50 23.70
CA GLY A 27 13.51 -7.13 22.70
C GLY A 27 12.72 -8.06 21.78
N SER A 28 12.39 -9.27 22.24
CA SER A 28 11.62 -10.26 21.47
C SER A 28 10.42 -10.81 22.24
N CYS A 29 9.31 -11.06 21.54
CA CYS A 29 8.13 -11.74 22.09
C CYS A 29 7.70 -12.89 21.19
N HIS A 30 7.52 -14.09 21.75
CA HIS A 30 7.18 -15.31 21.03
C HIS A 30 6.04 -16.07 21.72
N GLY A 31 5.00 -16.45 20.98
CA GLY A 31 3.93 -17.33 21.48
C GLY A 31 2.53 -16.73 21.37
N LEU A 32 1.70 -16.93 22.40
CA LEU A 32 0.30 -16.50 22.42
C LEU A 32 0.11 -15.35 23.39
N MET A 33 -0.09 -14.14 22.87
CA MET A 33 -0.12 -12.89 23.64
C MET A 33 -1.52 -12.29 23.70
N ARG A 34 -2.09 -12.27 24.90
CA ARG A 34 -3.32 -11.53 25.24
C ARG A 34 -2.92 -10.10 25.71
N PRO A 35 -3.83 -9.10 25.77
CA PRO A 35 -3.51 -7.71 25.42
C PRO A 35 -2.20 -7.11 25.94
N LEU A 36 -1.26 -6.82 25.04
CA LEU A 36 0.00 -6.13 25.35
C LEU A 36 -0.13 -4.62 25.07
N LYS A 37 0.40 -3.80 25.98
CA LYS A 37 0.68 -2.37 25.79
C LYS A 37 2.17 -2.12 26.05
N VAL A 38 2.86 -1.46 25.13
CA VAL A 38 4.25 -1.00 25.29
C VAL A 38 4.32 0.51 25.10
N ALA A 39 5.01 1.20 25.99
CA ALA A 39 5.54 2.55 25.78
C ALA A 39 7.08 2.42 25.74
N GLY A 40 7.65 2.51 24.54
CA GLY A 40 9.01 2.08 24.23
C GLY A 40 9.07 1.29 22.91
N PRO A 41 10.28 1.05 22.38
CA PRO A 41 10.47 0.27 21.14
C PRO A 41 10.18 -1.22 21.36
N VAL A 42 9.81 -1.91 20.28
CA VAL A 42 9.64 -3.37 20.24
C VAL A 42 10.51 -3.95 19.12
N GLY A 43 11.46 -4.82 19.44
CA GLY A 43 12.38 -5.41 18.47
C GLY A 43 11.67 -6.39 17.54
N SER A 44 11.24 -7.54 18.07
CA SER A 44 10.54 -8.58 17.30
C SER A 44 9.34 -9.17 18.03
N CYS A 45 8.37 -9.67 17.25
CA CYS A 45 7.12 -10.23 17.75
C CYS A 45 6.64 -11.38 16.86
N HIS A 46 6.46 -12.57 17.42
CA HIS A 46 6.17 -13.81 16.70
C HIS A 46 5.01 -14.59 17.34
N GLY A 47 4.06 -15.06 16.54
CA GLY A 47 3.01 -15.99 16.97
C GLY A 47 1.59 -15.40 16.90
N LEU A 48 0.79 -15.60 17.94
CA LEU A 48 -0.63 -15.24 17.97
C LEU A 48 -0.88 -14.09 18.96
N MET A 49 -1.08 -12.88 18.45
CA MET A 49 -1.07 -11.65 19.25
C MET A 49 -2.40 -10.90 19.17
N ARG A 50 -3.16 -10.80 20.27
CA ARG A 50 -4.50 -10.20 20.25
C ARG A 50 -4.85 -9.45 21.54
N PRO A 51 -5.10 -8.12 21.50
CA PRO A 51 -4.54 -7.09 20.61
C PRO A 51 -3.21 -6.52 21.13
N LEU A 52 -2.50 -5.73 20.31
CA LEU A 52 -1.26 -5.02 20.69
C LEU A 52 -1.41 -3.50 20.51
N LYS A 53 -0.84 -2.73 21.44
CA LYS A 53 -0.63 -1.28 21.33
C LYS A 53 0.83 -0.94 21.62
N VAL A 54 1.49 -0.19 20.74
CA VAL A 54 2.86 0.31 20.91
C VAL A 54 2.89 1.82 20.72
N ALA A 55 3.56 2.53 21.63
CA ALA A 55 4.01 3.90 21.43
C ALA A 55 5.55 3.86 21.41
N GLY A 56 6.13 3.92 20.20
CA GLY A 56 7.50 3.55 19.90
C GLY A 56 7.59 2.77 18.56
N PRO A 57 8.80 2.58 18.02
CA PRO A 57 9.02 1.82 16.80
C PRO A 57 8.81 0.30 17.01
N VAL A 58 8.48 -0.41 15.94
CA VAL A 58 8.37 -1.88 15.92
C VAL A 58 9.26 -2.45 14.80
N GLY A 59 10.27 -3.26 15.15
CA GLY A 59 11.24 -3.80 14.17
C GLY A 59 10.61 -4.85 13.25
N SER A 60 10.15 -5.96 13.81
CA SER A 60 9.49 -7.03 13.05
C SER A 60 8.28 -7.64 13.77
N CYS A 61 7.28 -8.01 12.98
CA CYS A 61 6.13 -8.80 13.43
C CYS A 61 5.86 -9.97 12.48
N HIS A 62 5.57 -11.16 13.02
CA HIS A 62 5.31 -12.38 12.26
C HIS A 62 4.17 -13.21 12.88
N GLY A 63 3.29 -13.76 12.04
CA GLY A 63 2.28 -14.75 12.44
C GLY A 63 0.85 -14.23 12.38
N LEU A 64 0.02 -14.58 13.37
CA LEU A 64 -1.41 -14.24 13.45
C LEU A 64 -1.65 -13.05 14.39
N MET A 65 -1.61 -11.84 13.85
CA MET A 65 -1.90 -10.62 14.59
C MET A 65 -3.36 -10.20 14.49
N GLY A 66 -3.99 -10.03 15.65
CA GLY A 66 -5.24 -9.29 15.81
C GLY A 66 -5.02 -7.77 15.75
N PRO A 67 -5.91 -6.97 16.37
CA PRO A 67 -5.85 -5.52 16.27
C PRO A 67 -4.53 -4.94 16.79
N LEU A 68 -3.78 -4.28 15.91
CA LEU A 68 -2.51 -3.63 16.21
C LEU A 68 -2.65 -2.10 16.03
N LYS A 69 -2.18 -1.34 17.02
CA LYS A 69 -2.01 0.11 16.94
C LYS A 69 -0.55 0.47 17.25
N VAL A 70 0.12 1.16 16.34
CA VAL A 70 1.49 1.67 16.53
C VAL A 70 1.50 3.18 16.32
N ALA A 71 2.14 3.91 17.24
CA ALA A 71 2.57 5.29 17.05
C ALA A 71 4.10 5.29 17.04
N GLY A 72 4.70 5.39 15.85
CA GLY A 72 6.08 5.03 15.54
C GLY A 72 6.16 4.24 14.22
N PRO A 73 7.37 4.07 13.65
CA PRO A 73 7.57 3.29 12.43
C PRO A 73 7.40 1.79 12.68
N ILE A 74 7.05 1.05 11.62
CA ILE A 74 7.12 -0.42 11.57
C ILE A 74 8.14 -0.82 10.51
N GLY A 75 9.16 -1.60 10.87
CA GLY A 75 10.16 -2.12 9.93
C GLY A 75 9.56 -3.18 9.00
N SER A 76 9.13 -4.32 9.56
CA SER A 76 8.58 -5.44 8.79
C SER A 76 7.38 -6.13 9.44
N CYS A 77 6.50 -6.66 8.60
CA CYS A 77 5.29 -7.37 8.99
C CYS A 77 5.02 -8.56 8.06
N HIS A 78 4.80 -9.74 8.63
CA HIS A 78 4.63 -11.00 7.89
C HIS A 78 3.47 -11.84 8.46
N GLY A 79 2.66 -12.44 7.59
CA GLY A 79 1.60 -13.39 7.97
C GLY A 79 0.19 -12.82 7.86
N LEU A 80 -0.64 -12.99 8.89
CA LEU A 80 -2.07 -12.68 8.87
C LEU A 80 -2.40 -11.59 9.90
N MET A 81 -2.79 -10.40 9.44
CA MET A 81 -2.87 -9.18 10.28
C MET A 81 -4.24 -8.51 10.20
N ARG A 82 -5.02 -8.44 11.29
CA ARG A 82 -6.41 -7.90 11.26
C ARG A 82 -6.82 -7.15 12.55
N PRO A 83 -7.11 -5.84 12.52
CA PRO A 83 -6.66 -4.79 11.58
C PRO A 83 -5.46 -3.98 12.14
N LEU A 84 -4.79 -3.20 11.29
CA LEU A 84 -3.62 -2.40 11.66
C LEU A 84 -3.88 -0.88 11.51
N LYS A 85 -3.45 -0.10 12.50
CA LYS A 85 -3.34 1.37 12.43
C LYS A 85 -1.92 1.80 12.80
N VAL A 86 -1.28 2.58 11.92
CA VAL A 86 0.07 3.13 12.11
C VAL A 86 0.03 4.64 11.96
N ALA A 87 0.67 5.34 12.90
CA ALA A 87 1.10 6.73 12.73
C ALA A 87 2.63 6.73 12.72
N GLY A 88 3.21 6.78 11.52
CA GLY A 88 4.63 6.53 11.24
C GLY A 88 4.83 5.73 9.94
N PRO A 89 6.07 5.65 9.42
CA PRO A 89 6.42 4.82 8.27
C PRO A 89 6.12 3.33 8.45
N VAL A 90 5.92 2.61 7.34
CA VAL A 90 5.86 1.14 7.30
C VAL A 90 6.82 0.64 6.21
N GLY A 91 7.82 -0.15 6.56
CA GLY A 91 8.83 -0.67 5.62
C GLY A 91 8.27 -1.74 4.69
N SER A 92 8.27 -3.01 5.11
CA SER A 92 7.81 -4.15 4.30
C SER A 92 6.62 -4.89 4.92
N CYS A 93 5.58 -5.18 4.15
CA CYS A 93 4.47 -6.03 4.58
C CYS A 93 4.24 -7.20 3.61
N HIS A 94 4.08 -8.42 4.12
CA HIS A 94 3.86 -9.63 3.34
C HIS A 94 2.74 -10.51 3.94
N GLY A 95 1.79 -10.97 3.11
CA GLY A 95 0.81 -12.00 3.48
C GLY A 95 -0.65 -11.56 3.34
N LEU A 96 -1.47 -11.88 4.34
CA LEU A 96 -2.91 -11.63 4.36
C LEU A 96 -3.26 -10.51 5.35
N MET A 97 -3.42 -9.30 4.81
CA MET A 97 -3.70 -8.09 5.59
C MET A 97 -5.18 -7.71 5.51
N GLY A 98 -5.81 -7.65 6.67
CA GLY A 98 -7.08 -6.93 6.85
C GLY A 98 -6.88 -5.41 6.88
N PRO A 99 -7.87 -4.65 7.41
CA PRO A 99 -7.92 -3.21 7.23
C PRO A 99 -6.67 -2.49 7.77
N LEU A 100 -5.91 -1.86 6.88
CA LEU A 100 -4.71 -1.09 7.19
C LEU A 100 -4.98 0.41 6.99
N LYS A 101 -4.66 1.20 8.03
CA LYS A 101 -4.54 2.66 7.94
C LYS A 101 -3.12 3.09 8.31
N VAL A 102 -2.44 3.79 7.42
CA VAL A 102 -1.11 4.39 7.68
C VAL A 102 -1.20 5.91 7.48
N ALA A 103 -0.65 6.65 8.43
CA ALA A 103 -0.27 8.05 8.27
C ALA A 103 1.26 8.12 8.30
N GLY A 104 1.88 8.24 7.14
CA GLY A 104 3.31 8.02 6.90
C GLY A 104 3.57 7.24 5.60
N PRO A 105 4.83 7.14 5.15
CA PRO A 105 5.20 6.37 3.96
C PRO A 105 4.97 4.86 4.14
N VAL A 106 4.73 4.15 3.03
CA VAL A 106 4.72 2.68 2.95
C VAL A 106 5.73 2.23 1.91
N GLY A 107 6.71 1.41 2.28
CA GLY A 107 7.79 0.96 1.40
C GLY A 107 7.34 -0.10 0.39
N SER A 108 7.21 -1.35 0.83
CA SER A 108 6.81 -2.49 0.00
C SER A 108 5.66 -3.27 0.63
N CYS A 109 4.71 -3.70 -0.19
CA CYS A 109 3.57 -4.54 0.22
C CYS A 109 3.34 -5.69 -0.77
N HIS A 110 3.20 -6.91 -0.28
CA HIS A 110 2.99 -8.12 -1.07
C HIS A 110 1.89 -9.00 -0.50
N GLY A 111 1.02 -9.54 -1.35
CA GLY A 111 0.01 -10.54 -0.97
C GLY A 111 -1.42 -10.01 -1.12
N LEU A 112 -2.30 -10.31 -0.16
CA LEU A 112 -3.72 -9.96 -0.19
C LEU A 112 -4.03 -8.89 0.85
N MET A 113 -4.57 -7.74 0.42
CA MET A 113 -4.75 -6.55 1.27
C MET A 113 -6.17 -5.96 1.19
N GLU A 114 -6.92 -6.01 2.28
CA GLU A 114 -8.32 -5.58 2.33
C GLU A 114 -8.73 -4.80 3.60
N PRO A 115 -9.09 -3.51 3.50
CA PRO A 115 -8.63 -2.48 2.57
C PRO A 115 -7.40 -1.72 3.08
N LEU A 116 -6.67 -1.07 2.18
CA LEU A 116 -5.55 -0.18 2.50
C LEU A 116 -5.93 1.32 2.35
N LYS A 117 -5.59 2.12 3.36
CA LYS A 117 -5.61 3.59 3.30
C LYS A 117 -4.25 4.14 3.75
N VAL A 118 -3.60 4.92 2.89
CA VAL A 118 -2.31 5.60 3.18
C VAL A 118 -2.47 7.12 3.01
N ALA A 119 -1.95 7.88 3.96
CA ALA A 119 -1.64 9.30 3.80
C ALA A 119 -0.12 9.46 3.90
N GLY A 120 0.54 9.64 2.75
CA GLY A 120 1.98 9.50 2.56
C GLY A 120 2.30 8.73 1.25
N PRO A 121 3.57 8.70 0.83
CA PRO A 121 4.00 7.94 -0.34
C PRO A 121 3.82 6.42 -0.17
N VAL A 122 3.64 5.72 -1.28
CA VAL A 122 3.69 4.25 -1.37
C VAL A 122 4.77 3.87 -2.39
N GLY A 123 5.74 3.04 -2.02
CA GLY A 123 6.80 2.55 -2.91
C GLY A 123 6.27 1.51 -3.90
N SER A 124 6.22 0.24 -3.48
CA SER A 124 5.84 -0.88 -4.34
C SER A 124 4.72 -1.72 -3.73
N CYS A 125 3.75 -2.13 -4.55
CA CYS A 125 2.62 -2.94 -4.14
C CYS A 125 2.38 -4.09 -5.12
N HIS A 126 2.34 -5.33 -4.64
CA HIS A 126 2.19 -6.54 -5.46
C HIS A 126 1.09 -7.46 -4.91
N GLY A 127 0.25 -8.00 -5.79
CA GLY A 127 -0.74 -9.03 -5.44
C GLY A 127 -2.18 -8.56 -5.58
N LEU A 128 -3.00 -8.72 -4.55
CA LEU A 128 -4.46 -8.62 -4.63
C LEU A 128 -4.99 -7.59 -3.62
N MET A 129 -5.37 -6.39 -4.09
CA MET A 129 -5.65 -5.23 -3.24
C MET A 129 -7.08 -4.69 -3.41
N ARG A 130 -7.88 -4.67 -2.33
CA ARG A 130 -9.30 -4.33 -2.40
C ARG A 130 -9.87 -3.57 -1.19
N PRO A 131 -10.38 -2.34 -1.38
CA PRO A 131 -9.79 -1.22 -2.13
C PRO A 131 -8.41 -0.76 -1.61
N LEU A 132 -7.68 -0.03 -2.45
CA LEU A 132 -6.57 0.85 -2.08
C LEU A 132 -6.98 2.34 -2.22
N LYS A 133 -6.65 3.15 -1.21
CA LYS A 133 -6.67 4.63 -1.29
C LYS A 133 -5.33 5.20 -0.83
N VAL A 134 -4.72 6.05 -1.64
CA VAL A 134 -3.47 6.78 -1.32
C VAL A 134 -3.68 8.28 -1.49
N ALA A 135 -3.20 9.06 -0.53
CA ALA A 135 -2.96 10.50 -0.66
C ALA A 135 -1.45 10.73 -0.53
N GLY A 136 -0.78 10.92 -1.67
CA GLY A 136 0.67 10.87 -1.84
C GLY A 136 1.07 10.12 -3.12
N PRO A 137 2.36 10.14 -3.49
CA PRO A 137 2.91 9.37 -4.61
C PRO A 137 2.68 7.86 -4.50
N VAL A 138 2.61 7.17 -5.63
CA VAL A 138 2.68 5.70 -5.74
C VAL A 138 3.78 5.34 -6.73
N GLY A 139 4.79 4.58 -6.32
CA GLY A 139 5.91 4.17 -7.17
C GLY A 139 5.52 3.11 -8.20
N SER A 140 5.33 1.87 -7.77
CA SER A 140 4.90 0.75 -8.60
C SER A 140 3.74 -0.03 -8.01
N CYS A 141 2.87 -0.54 -8.88
CA CYS A 141 1.74 -1.39 -8.52
C CYS A 141 1.61 -2.56 -9.51
N HIS A 142 1.48 -3.78 -9.00
CA HIS A 142 1.38 -5.00 -9.80
C HIS A 142 0.31 -5.96 -9.27
N GLY A 143 -0.43 -6.60 -10.19
CA GLY A 143 -1.41 -7.65 -9.87
C GLY A 143 -2.86 -7.21 -10.08
N LEU A 144 -3.73 -7.46 -9.10
CA LEU A 144 -5.18 -7.26 -9.20
C LEU A 144 -5.66 -6.23 -8.17
N MET A 145 -6.11 -5.07 -8.65
CA MET A 145 -6.45 -3.91 -7.81
C MET A 145 -7.89 -3.46 -8.05
N ARG A 146 -8.75 -3.53 -7.00
CA ARG A 146 -10.19 -3.28 -7.15
C ARG A 146 -10.84 -2.63 -5.92
N PRO A 147 -11.21 -1.33 -5.99
CA PRO A 147 -10.66 -0.24 -6.80
C PRO A 147 -9.32 0.31 -6.27
N LEU A 148 -8.63 1.08 -7.11
CA LEU A 148 -7.55 1.99 -6.71
C LEU A 148 -8.01 3.46 -6.82
N LYS A 149 -7.69 4.28 -5.81
CA LYS A 149 -7.74 5.75 -5.86
C LYS A 149 -6.42 6.36 -5.37
N VAL A 150 -5.82 7.24 -6.16
CA VAL A 150 -4.61 7.99 -5.80
C VAL A 150 -4.86 9.49 -5.96
N ALA A 151 -4.41 10.29 -4.99
CA ALA A 151 -4.23 11.73 -5.13
C ALA A 151 -2.73 12.02 -4.93
N GLY A 152 -2.03 12.26 -6.04
CA GLY A 152 -0.57 12.21 -6.17
C GLY A 152 -0.15 11.51 -7.47
N PRO A 153 1.13 11.59 -7.84
CA PRO A 153 1.68 10.94 -9.03
C PRO A 153 1.69 9.41 -8.89
N VAL A 154 1.60 8.69 -10.01
CA VAL A 154 1.72 7.22 -10.09
C VAL A 154 2.82 6.85 -11.08
N GLY A 155 3.87 6.14 -10.66
CA GLY A 155 5.02 5.81 -11.50
C GLY A 155 4.74 4.69 -12.51
N SER A 156 4.34 3.50 -12.03
CA SER A 156 4.01 2.36 -12.89
C SER A 156 2.87 1.48 -12.35
N CYS A 157 2.08 0.91 -13.26
CA CYS A 157 0.91 0.11 -12.94
C CYS A 157 0.75 -1.07 -13.91
N HIS A 158 0.75 -2.30 -13.41
CA HIS A 158 0.80 -3.54 -14.19
C HIS A 158 -0.26 -4.56 -13.72
N GLY A 159 -1.12 -5.04 -14.63
CA GLY A 159 -2.07 -6.13 -14.36
C GLY A 159 -3.54 -5.73 -14.53
N LEU A 160 -4.41 -6.12 -13.60
CA LEU A 160 -5.86 -5.95 -13.69
C LEU A 160 -6.38 -4.89 -12.71
N MET A 161 -6.79 -3.74 -13.23
CA MET A 161 -7.19 -2.57 -12.42
C MET A 161 -8.63 -2.17 -12.69
N ARG A 162 -9.53 -2.31 -11.71
CA ARG A 162 -10.97 -2.07 -11.92
C ARG A 162 -11.71 -1.49 -10.70
N PRO A 163 -12.16 -0.22 -10.74
CA PRO A 163 -11.62 0.93 -11.51
C PRO A 163 -10.29 1.49 -10.95
N LEU A 164 -9.61 2.31 -11.76
CA LEU A 164 -8.56 3.23 -11.34
C LEU A 164 -9.04 4.69 -11.40
N LYS A 165 -8.72 5.49 -10.37
CA LYS A 165 -8.78 6.96 -10.40
C LYS A 165 -7.49 7.57 -9.89
N VAL A 166 -6.89 8.48 -10.64
CA VAL A 166 -5.68 9.26 -10.27
C VAL A 166 -5.97 10.75 -10.42
N ALA A 167 -5.51 11.55 -9.46
CA ALA A 167 -5.38 13.00 -9.58
C ALA A 167 -3.90 13.36 -9.37
N GLY A 168 -3.21 13.70 -10.45
CA GLY A 168 -1.76 13.67 -10.59
C GLY A 168 -1.34 12.97 -11.89
N PRO A 169 -0.07 13.11 -12.31
CA PRO A 169 0.45 12.45 -13.49
C PRO A 169 0.54 10.93 -13.29
N VAL A 170 0.39 10.18 -14.38
CA VAL A 170 0.67 8.74 -14.43
C VAL A 170 1.84 8.53 -15.36
N GLY A 171 2.84 7.74 -14.94
CA GLY A 171 3.86 7.17 -15.80
C GLY A 171 3.28 6.00 -16.59
N SER A 172 3.85 4.81 -16.43
CA SER A 172 3.46 3.63 -17.22
C SER A 172 2.23 2.88 -16.71
N CYS A 173 1.42 2.40 -17.64
CA CYS A 173 0.26 1.54 -17.41
C CYS A 173 0.28 0.36 -18.40
N HIS A 174 0.10 -0.86 -17.89
CA HIS A 174 0.13 -2.09 -18.68
C HIS A 174 -0.91 -3.11 -18.17
N GLY A 175 -1.76 -3.65 -19.05
CA GLY A 175 -2.63 -4.79 -18.74
C GLY A 175 -4.11 -4.52 -19.06
N LEU A 176 -5.02 -4.83 -18.12
CA LEU A 176 -6.47 -4.69 -18.30
C LEU A 176 -7.03 -3.67 -17.31
N MET A 177 -7.42 -2.50 -17.81
CA MET A 177 -7.77 -1.33 -16.99
C MET A 177 -9.18 -0.83 -17.31
N ARG A 178 -10.17 -1.12 -16.45
CA ARG A 178 -11.59 -0.85 -16.77
C ARG A 178 -12.43 -0.38 -15.56
N PRO A 179 -12.96 0.87 -15.56
CA PRO A 179 -12.52 2.07 -16.30
C PRO A 179 -11.32 2.78 -15.65
N LEU A 180 -10.73 3.73 -16.38
CA LEU A 180 -9.64 4.62 -15.94
C LEU A 180 -10.10 6.09 -15.93
N LYS A 181 -9.73 6.84 -14.90
CA LYS A 181 -9.79 8.32 -14.90
C LYS A 181 -8.49 8.92 -14.35
N VAL A 182 -7.89 9.84 -15.09
CA VAL A 182 -6.65 10.55 -14.73
C VAL A 182 -6.87 12.05 -14.89
N ALA A 183 -6.53 12.84 -13.87
CA ALA A 183 -6.41 14.30 -13.98
C ALA A 183 -4.93 14.68 -13.89
N GLY A 184 -4.30 14.90 -15.05
CA GLY A 184 -2.85 14.92 -15.25
C GLY A 184 -2.45 14.19 -16.54
N PRO A 185 -1.19 14.30 -16.98
CA PRO A 185 -0.67 13.57 -18.13
C PRO A 185 -0.60 12.05 -17.86
N VAL A 186 -0.57 11.25 -18.92
CA VAL A 186 -0.32 9.80 -18.89
C VAL A 186 0.98 9.50 -19.65
N GLY A 187 1.80 8.58 -19.14
CA GLY A 187 3.21 8.40 -19.51
C GLY A 187 3.62 7.00 -20.02
N SER A 188 2.67 6.07 -20.14
CA SER A 188 2.51 5.06 -21.20
C SER A 188 1.27 4.22 -20.96
N CYS A 189 0.69 3.63 -21.99
CA CYS A 189 -0.52 2.80 -21.88
C CYS A 189 -0.47 1.61 -22.86
N HIS A 190 -0.46 0.40 -22.32
CA HIS A 190 -0.38 -0.82 -23.13
C HIS A 190 -1.42 -1.85 -22.68
N GLY A 191 -2.07 -2.52 -23.64
CA GLY A 191 -3.04 -3.58 -23.39
C GLY A 191 -4.50 -3.12 -23.44
N LEU A 192 -5.38 -3.86 -22.77
CA LEU A 192 -6.82 -3.83 -22.96
C LEU A 192 -7.49 -2.77 -22.06
N MET A 193 -7.47 -1.54 -22.54
CA MET A 193 -8.12 -0.39 -21.91
C MET A 193 -9.64 -0.46 -22.07
N GLY A 194 -10.37 -0.09 -21.02
CA GLY A 194 -11.78 0.29 -21.11
C GLY A 194 -11.93 1.80 -21.07
N PRO A 195 -13.15 2.32 -20.85
CA PRO A 195 -13.42 3.75 -20.87
C PRO A 195 -12.41 4.55 -20.06
N LEU A 196 -11.64 5.34 -20.79
CA LEU A 196 -10.58 6.20 -20.32
C LEU A 196 -11.14 7.63 -20.24
N LYS A 197 -10.70 8.41 -19.26
CA LYS A 197 -10.79 9.88 -19.30
C LYS A 197 -9.49 10.47 -18.77
N VAL A 198 -8.73 11.13 -19.63
CA VAL A 198 -7.51 11.88 -19.27
C VAL A 198 -7.84 13.37 -19.30
N ALA A 199 -7.30 14.15 -18.36
CA ALA A 199 -7.20 15.60 -18.48
C ALA A 199 -5.72 15.98 -18.50
N GLY A 200 -5.10 15.83 -19.68
CA GLY A 200 -3.66 15.96 -19.90
C GLY A 200 -3.20 15.20 -21.16
N PRO A 201 -1.94 15.39 -21.59
CA PRO A 201 -1.38 14.76 -22.78
C PRO A 201 -0.98 13.29 -22.58
N VAL A 202 -0.70 12.63 -23.70
CA VAL A 202 -0.09 11.30 -23.81
C VAL A 202 1.05 11.40 -24.86
N GLY A 203 1.30 10.45 -25.79
CA GLY A 203 2.15 10.60 -27.02
C GLY A 203 2.98 9.43 -27.72
N SER A 204 2.74 8.25 -28.41
CA SER A 204 1.74 7.25 -28.98
C SER A 204 1.60 5.77 -28.44
N CYS A 205 0.44 5.33 -27.85
CA CYS A 205 0.24 4.10 -27.02
C CYS A 205 -0.77 3.08 -27.60
N LEU A 206 -0.29 1.89 -27.98
CA LEU A 206 -1.06 0.80 -28.59
C LEU A 206 -2.02 0.10 -27.57
N LEU A 207 -3.31 -0.24 -27.77
CA LEU A 207 -4.26 -0.15 -28.91
C LEU A 207 -5.69 0.03 -28.35
N CYS A 208 -6.56 0.74 -29.07
CA CYS A 208 -7.54 1.60 -28.41
C CYS A 208 -9.02 1.37 -28.76
N LEU A 209 -9.90 1.68 -27.78
CA LEU A 209 -11.12 2.49 -27.97
C LEU A 209 -11.40 3.32 -26.70
N MET A 210 -11.51 4.65 -26.80
CA MET A 210 -12.38 5.44 -25.91
C MET A 210 -11.76 5.86 -24.56
N GLY A 211 -10.59 6.50 -24.44
CA GLY A 211 -9.79 7.21 -25.45
C GLY A 211 -9.21 8.51 -24.88
N ASN A 212 -9.17 9.61 -25.63
CA ASN A 212 -8.95 10.96 -25.07
C ASN A 212 -8.55 12.05 -26.11
N PRO A 213 -8.28 13.28 -25.64
CA PRO A 213 -7.08 14.03 -26.05
C PRO A 213 -6.14 14.32 -24.84
N GLY A 214 -4.95 14.90 -25.01
CA GLY A 214 -4.32 15.28 -26.29
C GLY A 214 -3.24 16.38 -26.20
N LEU A 215 -2.82 17.01 -27.30
CA LEU A 215 -3.26 16.91 -28.72
C LEU A 215 -2.06 17.07 -29.67
N ALA A 216 -2.15 16.51 -30.89
CA ALA A 216 -1.09 16.28 -31.90
C ALA A 216 -1.71 15.42 -33.04
N SER A 217 -1.11 14.39 -33.65
CA SER A 217 0.10 13.61 -33.32
C SER A 217 -0.29 12.12 -33.18
N ALA A 218 0.21 11.41 -32.15
CA ALA A 218 -0.27 10.11 -31.64
C ALA A 218 0.05 9.96 -30.13
N ASP A 219 -0.75 9.26 -29.26
CA ASP A 219 -0.74 9.31 -27.75
C ASP A 219 -0.36 8.02 -26.83
N ILE A 220 0.63 7.63 -25.90
CA ILE A 220 2.14 7.61 -25.49
C ILE A 220 3.02 6.43 -26.04
N GLY A 221 4.19 6.74 -26.61
CA GLY A 221 5.11 5.79 -27.24
C GLY A 221 6.57 6.24 -27.07
N ASN A 222 7.34 6.31 -28.16
CA ASN A 222 8.71 6.82 -28.14
C ASN A 222 9.24 7.24 -29.53
N HIS A 223 9.75 8.47 -29.60
CA HIS A 223 10.58 9.07 -30.66
C HIS A 223 10.01 9.18 -32.09
N GLN A 224 9.34 8.17 -32.63
CA GLN A 224 9.20 7.97 -34.08
C GLN A 224 7.87 8.45 -34.69
N ALA A 225 6.85 8.74 -33.88
CA ALA A 225 5.61 9.36 -34.35
C ALA A 225 5.07 10.33 -33.28
N ASP A 226 4.27 9.83 -32.34
CA ASP A 226 4.09 10.42 -31.01
C ASP A 226 3.54 11.87 -31.02
N ARG A 227 3.76 12.64 -29.94
CA ARG A 227 3.63 14.12 -29.99
C ARG A 227 2.25 14.70 -29.62
N TYR A 228 1.28 13.89 -29.19
CA TYR A 228 -0.03 14.37 -28.69
C TYR A 228 -1.20 13.72 -29.48
N PHE A 229 -2.41 13.37 -29.01
CA PHE A 229 -3.54 12.98 -29.92
C PHE A 229 -4.97 13.09 -29.31
N VAL A 230 -6.00 12.24 -29.40
CA VAL A 230 -6.32 11.07 -30.26
C VAL A 230 -7.20 11.52 -31.45
N THR A 231 -7.91 10.61 -32.13
CA THR A 231 -8.29 10.78 -33.55
C THR A 231 -9.79 10.82 -33.82
N PHE A 232 -10.22 11.79 -34.65
CA PHE A 232 -11.54 11.91 -35.30
C PHE A 232 -12.78 12.00 -34.38
N ALA A 233 -13.27 10.87 -33.84
CA ALA A 233 -14.53 10.80 -33.10
C ALA A 233 -14.47 9.81 -31.91
N TYR A 234 -13.46 9.79 -31.05
CA TYR A 234 -12.76 10.85 -30.27
C TYR A 234 -11.65 10.05 -29.55
N SER A 235 -10.74 9.50 -30.36
CA SER A 235 -10.17 8.13 -30.30
C SER A 235 -9.93 7.53 -28.90
#